data_AF-A0A520ZJ30-F1
#
_entry.id   AF-A0A520ZJ30-F1
#
_cell.length_a   1.000
_cell.length_b   1.000
_cell.length_c   1.000
_cell.angle_alpha   90.00
_cell.angle_beta   90.00
_cell.angle_gamma   90.00
#
_symmetry.space_group_name_H-M   'P 1'
#
loop_
_entity.id
_entity.type
_entity.pdbx_description
1 polymer ?
#
loop_
_entity_poly.entity_id
_entity_poly.type
_entity_poly.pdbx_seq_one_letter_code
_entity_poly.pdbx_strand_id
1 'polypeptide(L)' 'MTGVNFHLAATDGKARTGVLRTPRGDVRTPAFMPVGTAATVKAMLPESVAATGADILLGNTYHLMLRPTAERI' A
#
# COMPACT_ATOMS: atom_id res chain seq x y z
N MET A 1 -3.01 12.75 12.33
CA MET A 1 -3.54 13.38 11.10
C MET A 1 -4.69 12.50 10.60
N THR A 2 -5.95 12.95 10.72
CA THR A 2 -7.14 12.14 10.42
C THR A 2 -7.65 12.46 9.01
N GLY A 3 -7.08 11.81 8.00
CA GLY A 3 -7.55 11.99 6.63
C GLY A 3 -6.59 11.46 5.58
N VAL A 4 -7.13 11.25 4.39
CA VAL A 4 -6.38 10.92 3.18
C VAL A 4 -6.30 12.21 2.36
N ASN A 5 -5.08 12.64 2.02
CA ASN A 5 -4.86 13.85 1.21
C ASN A 5 -3.85 13.55 0.09
N PHE A 6 -4.16 13.99 -1.13
CA PHE A 6 -3.25 13.84 -2.27
C PHE A 6 -2.63 15.18 -2.64
N HIS A 7 -1.30 15.23 -2.70
CA HIS A 7 -0.53 16.37 -3.17
C HIS A 7 0.15 16.02 -4.50
N LEU A 8 -0.18 16.77 -5.55
CA LEU A 8 0.48 16.69 -6.85
C LEU A 8 1.76 17.52 -6.82
N ALA A 9 2.91 16.90 -7.06
CA ALA A 9 4.21 17.58 -7.04
C ALA A 9 4.62 18.10 -8.43
N ALA A 10 4.44 17.30 -9.48
CA ALA A 10 4.76 17.69 -10.85
C ALA A 10 3.95 16.89 -11.88
N THR A 11 3.95 17.40 -13.11
CA THR A 11 3.31 16.80 -14.28
C THR A 11 4.23 16.87 -15.49
N ASP A 12 4.16 15.84 -16.34
CA ASP A 12 4.78 15.82 -17.68
C ASP A 12 3.76 15.24 -18.67
N GLY A 13 3.15 16.09 -19.49
CA GLY A 13 1.99 15.73 -20.30
C GLY A 13 0.84 15.18 -19.43
N LYS A 14 0.51 13.88 -19.60
CA LYS A 14 -0.50 13.18 -18.79
C LYS A 14 0.07 12.50 -17.54
N ALA A 15 1.40 12.39 -17.44
CA ALA A 15 2.07 11.77 -16.30
C ALA A 15 2.02 12.69 -15.08
N ARG A 16 1.92 12.09 -13.89
CA ARG A 16 1.74 12.78 -12.61
C ARG A 16 2.62 12.11 -11.57
N THR A 17 3.32 12.92 -10.78
CA THR A 17 4.05 12.48 -9.59
C THR A 17 3.60 13.29 -8.38
N GLY A 18 3.56 12.66 -7.22
CA GLY A 18 3.01 13.26 -6.02
C GLY A 18 3.03 12.33 -4.82
N VAL A 19 2.40 12.75 -3.73
CA VAL A 19 2.34 12.01 -2.47
C VAL A 19 0.91 11.91 -1.99
N LEU A 20 0.47 10.69 -1.68
CA LEU A 20 -0.76 10.41 -0.96
C LEU A 20 -0.43 10.29 0.53
N ARG A 21 -0.84 11.27 1.32
CA ARG A 21 -0.64 11.28 2.76
C ARG A 21 -1.76 10.51 3.45
N THR A 22 -1.40 9.55 4.28
CA THR A 22 -2.34 8.76 5.08
C THR A 22 -1.96 8.82 6.56
N PRO A 23 -2.86 8.42 7.48
CA PRO A 23 -2.51 8.35 8.90
C PRO A 23 -1.38 7.36 9.22
N ARG A 24 -1.11 6.39 8.32
CA ARG A 24 -0.09 5.34 8.51
C ARG A 24 1.20 5.58 7.72
N GLY A 25 1.34 6.75 7.10
CA GLY A 25 2.51 7.11 6.31
C GLY A 25 2.15 7.71 4.95
N ASP A 26 3.18 8.18 4.27
CA ASP A 26 3.10 8.78 2.96
C ASP A 26 3.34 7.72 1.86
N VAL A 27 2.60 7.82 0.76
CA VAL A 27 2.74 6.93 -0.41
C VAL A 27 3.16 7.76 -1.61
N ARG A 28 4.35 7.48 -2.16
CA ARG A 28 4.85 8.13 -3.38
C ARG A 28 4.08 7.61 -4.59
N THR A 29 3.73 8.51 -5.51
CA THR A 29 3.01 8.17 -6.75
C THR A 29 3.85 8.60 -7.96
N PRO A 30 3.91 7.80 -9.05
CA PRO A 30 3.19 6.54 -9.27
C PRO A 30 3.62 5.41 -8.34
N ALA A 31 2.65 4.66 -7.78
CA ALA A 31 2.89 3.63 -6.78
C ALA A 31 2.73 2.23 -7.39
N PHE A 32 3.63 1.32 -7.05
CA PHE A 32 3.44 -0.11 -7.27
C PHE A 32 3.16 -0.79 -5.93
N MET A 33 2.10 -1.59 -5.85
CA MET A 33 1.64 -2.20 -4.60
C MET A 33 1.87 -3.71 -4.61
N PRO A 34 2.82 -4.25 -3.83
CA PRO A 34 2.93 -5.69 -3.61
C PRO A 34 1.64 -6.25 -3.00
N VAL A 35 1.24 -7.44 -3.45
CA VAL A 35 -0.04 -8.06 -3.09
C VAL A 35 0.15 -9.07 -1.95
N GLY A 36 -0.49 -8.78 -0.81
CA GLY A 36 -0.62 -9.67 0.33
C GLY A 36 -1.90 -10.50 0.23
N THR A 37 -1.82 -11.68 -0.40
CA THR A 37 -3.00 -12.52 -0.68
C THR A 37 -3.65 -13.07 0.60
N ALA A 38 -2.87 -13.62 1.52
CA ALA A 38 -3.36 -14.22 2.77
C ALA A 38 -2.56 -13.68 3.96
N ALA A 39 -2.64 -12.35 4.16
CA ALA A 39 -1.89 -11.60 5.18
C ALA A 39 -0.36 -11.66 5.04
N THR A 40 0.15 -12.09 3.88
CA THR A 40 1.58 -12.17 3.58
C THR A 40 1.87 -11.86 2.13
N VAL A 41 2.96 -11.13 1.87
CA VAL A 41 3.62 -11.11 0.55
C VAL A 41 4.45 -12.37 0.45
N LYS A 42 4.14 -13.22 -0.53
CA LYS A 42 4.72 -14.57 -0.62
C LYS A 42 6.25 -14.53 -0.60
N ALA A 43 6.84 -15.36 0.26
CA ALA A 43 8.28 -15.55 0.43
C ALA A 43 9.06 -14.31 0.91
N MET A 44 8.41 -13.29 1.45
CA MET A 44 9.08 -12.08 1.95
C MET A 44 8.61 -11.73 3.36
N LEU A 45 9.57 -11.34 4.21
CA LEU A 45 9.28 -10.70 5.49
C LEU A 45 8.85 -9.24 5.26
N PRO A 46 8.03 -8.63 6.14
CA PRO A 46 7.58 -7.24 5.99
C PRO A 46 8.73 -6.24 5.76
N GLU A 47 9.83 -6.38 6.51
CA GLU A 47 11.02 -5.56 6.38
C GLU A 47 11.73 -5.75 5.03
N SER A 48 11.69 -6.96 4.46
CA SER A 48 12.23 -7.21 3.12
C SER A 48 11.39 -6.51 2.06
N VAL A 49 10.07 -6.49 2.22
CA VAL A 49 9.17 -5.76 1.31
C VAL A 49 9.40 -4.26 1.43
N ALA A 50 9.50 -3.73 2.65
CA ALA A 50 9.80 -2.32 2.89
C ALA A 50 11.16 -1.92 2.28
N ALA A 51 12.18 -2.78 2.39
CA ALA A 51 13.50 -2.56 1.81
C ALA A 51 13.49 -2.46 0.27
N THR A 52 12.46 -2.98 -0.41
CA THR A 52 12.28 -2.78 -1.87
C THR A 52 11.84 -1.36 -2.24
N GLY A 53 11.46 -0.54 -1.25
CA GLY A 53 10.92 0.79 -1.45
C GLY A 53 9.39 0.83 -1.60
N ALA A 54 8.68 -0.25 -1.24
CA ALA A 54 7.23 -0.26 -1.22
C ALA A 54 6.68 0.60 -0.06
N ASP A 55 5.86 1.60 -0.40
CA ASP A 55 5.22 2.48 0.59
C ASP A 55 3.85 1.94 1.08
N ILE A 56 3.23 1.04 0.31
CA ILE A 56 1.90 0.50 0.57
C ILE A 56 1.75 -0.92 0.01
N LEU A 57 0.91 -1.73 0.65
CA LEU A 57 0.56 -3.08 0.24
C LEU A 57 -0.94 -3.19 -0.05
N LEU A 58 -1.30 -4.11 -0.95
CA LEU A 58 -2.69 -4.50 -1.18
C LEU A 58 -3.01 -5.78 -0.40
N GLY A 59 -3.95 -5.71 0.53
CA GLY A 59 -4.52 -6.89 1.20
C GLY A 59 -5.77 -7.38 0.47
N ASN A 60 -5.91 -8.69 0.25
CA ASN A 60 -7.08 -9.23 -0.43
C ASN A 60 -8.19 -9.63 0.57
N THR A 61 -9.26 -8.84 0.62
CA THR A 61 -10.41 -9.08 1.51
C THR A 61 -11.04 -10.47 1.33
N TYR A 62 -11.12 -11.00 0.11
CA TYR A 62 -11.74 -12.31 -0.14
C TYR A 62 -11.04 -13.45 0.60
N HIS A 63 -9.70 -13.47 0.56
CA HIS A 63 -8.96 -14.51 1.27
C HIS A 63 -9.06 -14.31 2.79
N LEU A 64 -8.91 -13.06 3.23
CA LEU A 64 -8.87 -12.71 4.65
C LEU A 64 -10.21 -12.92 5.35
N MET A 65 -11.34 -12.65 4.68
CA MET A 65 -12.68 -12.89 5.23
C MET A 65 -12.99 -14.37 5.40
N LEU A 66 -12.38 -15.25 4.59
CA LEU A 66 -12.56 -16.70 4.69
C LEU A 66 -11.61 -17.33 5.71
N ARG A 67 -10.35 -16.88 5.74
CA ARG A 67 -9.33 -17.33 6.69
C ARG A 67 -8.30 -16.19 6.89
N PRO A 68 -8.06 -15.71 8.12
CA PRO A 68 -8.57 -16.15 9.42
C PRO A 68 -9.97 -15.64 9.82
N THR A 69 -10.74 -15.01 8.92
CA THR A 69 -11.95 -14.20 9.15
C THR A 69 -11.68 -12.76 9.52
N ALA A 70 -12.64 -11.88 9.23
CA ALA A 70 -12.51 -10.45 9.44
C ALA A 70 -12.44 -10.06 10.93
N GLU A 71 -13.05 -10.82 11.84
CA GLU A 71 -12.98 -10.52 13.28
C GLU A 71 -11.61 -10.82 13.91
N ARG A 72 -10.73 -11.52 13.17
CA ARG A 72 -9.39 -11.89 13.62
C ARG A 72 -8.27 -11.04 13.01
N ILE A 73 -8.63 -10.01 12.22
CA ILE A 73 -7.70 -9.10 11.55
C ILE A 73 -7.87 -7.68 12.09
#